data_AF-A8WVD2-F1
#
_entry.id   AF-A8WVD2-F1
#
_cell.length_a   1.000
_cell.length_b   1.000
_cell.length_c   1.000
_cell.angle_alpha   90.00
_cell.angle_beta   90.00
_cell.angle_gamma   90.00
#
_symmetry.space_group_name_H-M   'P 1'
#
loop_
_entity.id
_entity.type
_entity.pdbx_description
1 polymer ?
#
loop_
_entity_poly.entity_id
_entity_poly.type
_entity_poly.pdbx_seq_one_letter_code
_entity_poly.pdbx_strand_id
1 'polypeptide(L)'
;MSADKSPYQIEPYKTVGAHRDLIHCVSFDPHGRRMATCASDMTMAIWDRQPDGNWRRSAHWKCHGGAVWRVIWAHPEFGQIVASCSYDRTIVIWEEQIVRTEKDLKCKESQWIRRTIISDNRSDVTDICFSPRHLGLSLASCNVLGAVRIYEAPDVVDASRWNLIHELQAFHTRCGCVTWSLSRMHRPLIAVGSDEKKAGGKERVVIYENIDGLRKWQRIHSLVFDMPCPITDLKFSPISMVDSHQLAIASGDVHVFNIKVPRTAILEEDGVDNPIHLADYSFQRVALLGDQRKAWRIRYNLIGSVITSTSLDGTLRSWKSLFVNQWVKLSEMNVDDYVPTADEVHKIVEAKTTERLPSQLDKVYF
;
A
#
# COMPACT_ATOMS: atom_id res chain seq x y z
N MET A 1 44.85 -15.00 -7.57
CA MET A 1 43.65 -14.64 -8.34
C MET A 1 42.65 -14.04 -7.36
N SER A 2 42.81 -12.76 -7.03
CA SER A 2 41.99 -12.05 -6.04
C SER A 2 40.69 -11.59 -6.70
N ALA A 3 39.58 -12.14 -6.25
CA ALA A 3 38.25 -11.68 -6.62
C ALA A 3 37.92 -10.42 -5.81
N ASP A 4 38.21 -9.25 -6.36
CA ASP A 4 37.63 -7.98 -5.90
C ASP A 4 36.14 -7.98 -6.28
N LYS A 5 35.31 -8.49 -5.37
CA LYS A 5 33.90 -8.11 -5.31
C LYS A 5 33.81 -6.95 -4.32
N SER A 6 33.91 -5.72 -4.81
CA SER A 6 33.44 -4.58 -4.04
C SER A 6 31.97 -4.84 -3.69
N PRO A 7 31.58 -4.82 -2.41
CA PRO A 7 30.17 -4.90 -2.06
C PRO A 7 29.55 -3.59 -2.55
N TYR A 8 28.48 -3.67 -3.34
CA TYR A 8 27.64 -2.52 -3.64
C TYR A 8 27.15 -1.97 -2.30
N GLN A 9 27.78 -0.90 -1.81
CA GLN A 9 27.39 -0.21 -0.59
C GLN A 9 26.10 0.55 -0.92
N ILE A 10 24.97 0.03 -0.47
CA ILE A 10 23.66 0.62 -0.71
C ILE A 10 23.54 1.80 0.24
N GLU A 11 23.86 3.00 -0.23
CA GLU A 11 23.64 4.23 0.52
C GLU A 11 22.16 4.63 0.49
N PRO A 12 21.56 5.03 1.63
CA PRO A 12 20.18 5.48 1.65
C PRO A 12 20.04 6.81 0.91
N TYR A 13 19.12 6.85 -0.06
CA TYR A 13 18.79 8.11 -0.72
C TYR A 13 17.97 9.01 0.21
N LYS A 14 18.57 10.11 0.67
CA LYS A 14 17.93 11.07 1.58
C LYS A 14 17.27 12.20 0.78
N THR A 15 15.93 12.17 0.69
CA THR A 15 15.17 13.34 0.25
C THR A 15 14.96 14.28 1.43
N VAL A 16 15.54 15.49 1.37
CA VAL A 16 15.28 16.53 2.37
C VAL A 16 14.33 17.56 1.77
N GLY A 17 13.29 17.93 2.52
CA GLY A 17 12.46 19.11 2.23
C GLY A 17 11.35 18.90 1.18
N ALA A 18 10.96 17.66 0.90
CA ALA A 18 9.81 17.42 0.03
C ALA A 18 8.48 17.79 0.68
N HIS A 19 8.34 17.40 1.94
CA HIS A 19 7.15 17.61 2.77
C HIS A 19 7.56 18.39 4.03
N ARG A 20 6.63 19.18 4.54
CA ARG A 20 6.80 20.04 5.73
C ARG A 20 6.29 19.40 7.01
N ASP A 21 5.64 18.24 6.90
CA ASP A 21 5.01 17.51 8.00
C ASP A 21 5.14 16.00 7.75
N LEU A 22 4.60 15.18 8.66
CA LEU A 22 4.69 13.72 8.67
C LEU A 22 4.25 13.12 7.33
N ILE A 23 5.10 12.23 6.79
CA ILE A 23 4.83 11.45 5.59
C ILE A 23 4.07 10.18 6.02
N HIS A 24 2.87 9.99 5.46
CA HIS A 24 2.00 8.86 5.84
C HIS A 24 2.13 7.65 4.93
N CYS A 25 2.48 7.87 3.67
CA CYS A 25 2.54 6.81 2.67
C CYS A 25 3.61 7.08 1.62
N VAL A 26 4.26 5.99 1.19
CA VAL A 26 5.16 5.93 0.04
C VAL A 26 4.71 4.76 -0.83
N SER A 27 4.47 5.02 -2.11
CA SER A 27 4.00 4.02 -3.06
C SER A 27 4.82 4.07 -4.33
N PHE A 28 5.35 2.93 -4.74
CA PHE A 28 6.06 2.79 -6.01
C PHE A 28 5.07 2.52 -7.13
N ASP A 29 5.40 2.99 -8.34
CA ASP A 29 4.71 2.52 -9.53
C ASP A 29 4.97 1.02 -9.75
N PRO A 30 4.15 0.33 -10.56
CA PRO A 30 4.32 -1.11 -10.80
C PRO A 30 5.65 -1.49 -11.45
N HIS A 31 6.38 -0.53 -12.04
CA HIS A 31 7.71 -0.74 -12.62
C HIS A 31 8.88 -0.39 -11.69
N GLY A 32 8.63 0.18 -10.51
CA GLY A 32 9.65 0.61 -9.55
C GLY A 32 10.55 1.76 -10.05
N ARG A 33 10.11 2.51 -11.06
CA ARG A 33 10.84 3.66 -11.62
C ARG A 33 10.33 4.99 -11.08
N ARG A 34 9.14 4.98 -10.47
CA ARG A 34 8.50 6.15 -9.90
C ARG A 34 8.07 5.86 -8.48
N MET A 35 8.03 6.89 -7.65
CA MET A 35 7.39 6.83 -6.34
C MET A 35 6.51 8.05 -6.13
N ALA A 36 5.43 7.84 -5.38
CA ALA A 36 4.54 8.87 -4.91
C ALA A 36 4.61 8.91 -3.38
N THR A 37 4.66 10.12 -2.84
CA THR A 37 4.71 10.38 -1.39
C THR A 37 3.62 11.35 -1.00
N CYS A 38 3.00 11.14 0.17
CA CYS A 38 1.95 12.04 0.67
C CYS A 38 2.09 12.29 2.17
N ALA A 39 1.64 13.46 2.62
CA ALA A 39 1.91 13.93 3.98
C ALA A 39 0.74 14.69 4.63
N SER A 40 0.89 14.94 5.94
CA SER A 40 -0.01 15.78 6.75
C SER A 40 -0.11 17.23 6.25
N ASP A 41 0.90 17.72 5.54
CA ASP A 41 0.95 19.09 5.00
C ASP A 41 0.00 19.32 3.80
N MET A 42 -0.88 18.35 3.53
CA MET A 42 -1.89 18.36 2.46
C MET A 42 -1.31 18.22 1.05
N THR A 43 -0.03 17.86 0.94
CA THR A 43 0.68 17.75 -0.35
C THR A 43 0.96 16.31 -0.75
N MET A 44 1.17 16.16 -2.05
CA MET A 44 1.70 14.95 -2.67
C MET A 44 2.88 15.32 -3.54
N ALA A 45 3.88 14.44 -3.59
CA ALA A 45 5.01 14.57 -4.49
C ALA A 45 5.19 13.29 -5.31
N ILE A 46 5.60 13.46 -6.57
CA ILE A 46 5.98 12.40 -7.48
C ILE A 46 7.47 12.51 -7.74
N TRP A 47 8.12 11.36 -7.81
CA TRP A 47 9.55 11.25 -7.98
C TRP A 47 9.87 10.26 -9.08
N ASP A 48 10.82 10.63 -9.92
CA ASP A 48 11.34 9.81 -11.00
C ASP A 48 12.75 9.34 -10.64
N ARG A 49 12.97 8.03 -10.75
CA ARG A 49 14.29 7.43 -10.61
C ARG A 49 15.11 7.74 -11.86
N GLN A 50 16.22 8.43 -11.65
CA GLN A 50 17.18 8.78 -12.68
C GLN A 50 18.09 7.58 -13.02
N PRO A 51 18.76 7.58 -14.19
CA PRO A 51 19.64 6.48 -14.60
C PRO A 51 20.82 6.21 -13.66
N ASP A 52 21.27 7.23 -12.91
CA ASP A 52 22.32 7.12 -11.88
C ASP A 52 21.81 6.46 -10.58
N GLY A 53 20.51 6.15 -10.49
CA GLY A 53 19.87 5.56 -9.32
C GLY A 53 19.30 6.58 -8.34
N ASN A 54 19.60 7.87 -8.51
CA ASN A 54 19.05 8.93 -7.66
C ASN A 54 17.57 9.19 -7.96
N TRP A 55 16.84 9.71 -6.99
CA TRP A 55 15.47 10.15 -7.23
C TRP A 55 15.43 11.66 -7.49
N ARG A 56 14.61 12.08 -8.45
CA ARG A 56 14.35 13.50 -8.70
C ARG A 56 12.87 13.76 -8.50
N ARG A 57 12.53 14.80 -7.74
CA ARG A 57 11.14 15.25 -7.60
C ARG A 57 10.67 15.82 -8.94
N SER A 58 9.71 15.17 -9.58
CA SER A 58 9.16 15.62 -10.86
C SER A 58 7.92 16.47 -10.70
N ALA A 59 7.12 16.24 -9.65
CA ALA A 59 5.98 17.08 -9.34
C ALA A 59 5.75 17.17 -7.83
N HIS A 60 5.20 18.29 -7.37
CA HIS A 60 4.82 18.51 -5.97
C HIS A 60 3.71 19.58 -5.91
N TRP A 61 2.57 19.23 -5.32
CA TRP A 61 1.43 20.13 -5.25
C TRP A 61 0.55 19.82 -4.03
N LYS A 62 -0.28 20.81 -3.66
CA LYS A 62 -1.35 20.62 -2.68
C LYS A 62 -2.50 19.86 -3.35
N CYS A 63 -2.82 18.67 -2.86
CA CYS A 63 -3.82 17.79 -3.47
C CYS A 63 -5.14 17.72 -2.68
N HIS A 64 -5.11 18.03 -1.39
CA HIS A 64 -6.27 17.91 -0.49
C HIS A 64 -6.45 19.14 0.42
N GLY A 65 -7.59 19.22 1.10
CA GLY A 65 -7.89 20.21 2.14
C GLY A 65 -7.48 19.79 3.56
N GLY A 66 -7.07 18.54 3.73
CA GLY A 66 -6.62 17.94 4.99
C GLY A 66 -5.46 16.96 4.80
N ALA A 67 -5.01 16.32 5.89
CA ALA A 67 -3.87 15.41 5.88
C ALA A 67 -4.07 14.24 4.90
N VAL A 68 -3.10 14.04 3.99
CA VAL A 68 -3.16 13.00 2.96
C VAL A 68 -2.61 11.70 3.51
N TRP A 69 -3.45 10.71 3.65
CA TRP A 69 -3.15 9.51 4.42
C TRP A 69 -2.63 8.35 3.57
N ARG A 70 -3.07 8.25 2.32
CA ARG A 70 -2.59 7.27 1.35
C ARG A 70 -2.44 7.86 -0.03
N VAL A 71 -1.50 7.27 -0.76
CA VAL A 71 -1.32 7.43 -2.19
C VAL A 71 -1.05 6.07 -2.81
N ILE A 72 -1.70 5.75 -3.92
CA ILE A 72 -1.54 4.48 -4.62
C ILE A 72 -1.55 4.67 -6.14
N TRP A 73 -0.84 3.80 -6.84
CA TRP A 73 -0.81 3.77 -8.30
C TRP A 73 -1.83 2.76 -8.83
N ALA A 74 -2.51 3.13 -9.92
CA ALA A 74 -3.31 2.19 -10.69
C ALA A 74 -2.41 1.24 -11.48
N HIS A 75 -2.98 0.15 -12.01
CA HIS A 75 -2.29 -0.71 -12.94
C HIS A 75 -1.97 0.07 -14.24
N PRO A 76 -0.76 -0.07 -14.84
CA PRO A 76 -0.32 0.74 -15.98
C PRO A 76 -1.18 0.59 -17.24
N GLU A 77 -1.99 -0.47 -17.33
CA GLU A 77 -2.97 -0.68 -18.41
C GLU A 77 -4.03 0.42 -18.50
N PHE A 78 -4.37 1.04 -17.36
CA PHE A 78 -5.30 2.17 -17.30
C PHE A 78 -4.61 3.53 -17.47
N GLY A 79 -3.32 3.53 -17.80
CA GLY A 79 -2.50 4.73 -17.87
C GLY A 79 -1.81 5.08 -16.55
N GLN A 80 -1.26 6.30 -16.49
CA GLN A 80 -0.50 6.80 -15.34
C GLN A 80 -1.45 7.49 -14.36
N ILE A 81 -2.22 6.68 -13.63
CA ILE A 81 -3.23 7.14 -12.67
C ILE A 81 -2.72 6.95 -11.24
N VAL A 82 -2.93 7.97 -10.41
CA VAL A 82 -2.64 7.97 -8.97
C VAL A 82 -3.91 8.36 -8.22
N ALA A 83 -4.24 7.61 -7.17
CA ALA A 83 -5.31 7.96 -6.23
C ALA A 83 -4.72 8.38 -4.89
N SER A 84 -5.30 9.43 -4.30
CA SER A 84 -4.98 9.88 -2.95
C SER A 84 -6.23 9.93 -2.08
N CYS A 85 -6.10 9.63 -0.78
CA CYS A 85 -7.19 9.79 0.18
C CYS A 85 -6.76 10.65 1.37
N SER A 86 -7.73 11.34 1.98
CA SER A 86 -7.45 12.31 3.03
C SER A 86 -8.48 12.30 4.16
N TYR A 87 -8.07 12.90 5.27
CA TYR A 87 -8.94 13.22 6.41
C TYR A 87 -9.86 14.41 6.12
N ASP A 88 -9.83 14.97 4.92
CA ASP A 88 -10.88 15.87 4.40
C ASP A 88 -12.11 15.12 3.85
N ARG A 89 -12.17 13.79 3.99
CA ARG A 89 -13.25 12.90 3.55
C ARG A 89 -13.34 12.76 2.03
N THR A 90 -12.29 13.12 1.29
CA THR A 90 -12.27 12.97 -0.17
C THR A 90 -11.24 11.96 -0.63
N ILE A 91 -11.50 11.41 -1.81
CA ILE A 91 -10.53 10.67 -2.61
C ILE A 91 -10.36 11.46 -3.91
N VAL A 92 -9.13 11.70 -4.31
CA VAL A 92 -8.81 12.45 -5.53
C VAL A 92 -8.05 11.54 -6.48
N ILE A 93 -8.50 11.52 -7.74
CA ILE A 93 -7.85 10.78 -8.82
C ILE A 93 -7.08 11.75 -9.71
N TRP A 94 -5.82 11.44 -9.92
CA TRP A 94 -4.87 12.20 -10.71
C TRP A 94 -4.40 11.38 -11.89
N GLU A 95 -4.24 12.02 -13.04
CA GLU A 95 -3.66 11.41 -14.22
C GLU A 95 -2.51 12.27 -14.74
N GLU A 96 -1.42 11.62 -15.11
CA GLU A 96 -0.30 12.30 -15.75
C GLU A 96 -0.59 12.50 -17.24
N GLN A 97 -0.55 13.76 -17.69
CA GLN A 97 -0.50 14.11 -19.09
C GLN A 97 0.90 14.59 -19.45
N ILE A 98 1.46 13.99 -20.50
CA ILE A 98 2.72 14.45 -21.07
C ILE A 98 2.40 15.53 -22.09
N VAL A 99 2.57 16.79 -21.69
CA VAL A 99 2.42 17.91 -22.61
C VAL A 99 3.73 18.06 -23.37
N ARG A 100 3.63 17.99 -24.70
CA ARG A 100 4.75 18.34 -25.59
C ARG A 100 4.65 19.82 -25.89
N THR A 101 5.59 20.60 -25.36
CA THR A 101 5.64 22.03 -25.68
C THR A 101 6.04 22.19 -27.15
N GLU A 102 5.23 22.90 -27.94
CA GLU A 102 5.49 23.10 -29.38
C GLU A 102 6.86 23.72 -29.67
N LYS A 103 7.40 24.49 -28.72
CA LYS A 103 8.69 25.18 -28.83
C LYS A 103 9.90 24.26 -28.65
N ASP A 104 9.73 23.08 -28.05
CA ASP A 104 10.82 22.13 -27.82
C ASP A 104 10.28 20.69 -27.80
N LEU A 105 10.23 20.06 -28.98
CA LEU A 105 9.78 18.67 -29.16
C LEU A 105 10.51 17.64 -28.28
N LYS A 106 11.67 18.01 -27.72
CA LYS A 106 12.46 17.18 -26.80
C LYS A 106 12.02 17.32 -25.34
N CYS A 107 11.47 18.46 -24.92
CA CYS A 107 11.09 18.68 -23.53
C CYS A 107 9.68 18.14 -23.29
N LYS A 108 9.62 16.97 -22.64
CA LYS A 108 8.37 16.38 -22.15
C LYS A 108 8.14 16.90 -20.73
N GLU A 109 7.19 17.82 -20.55
CA GLU A 109 6.76 18.21 -19.22
C GLU A 109 5.59 17.32 -18.79
N SER A 110 5.77 16.62 -17.66
CA SER A 110 4.69 15.86 -17.05
C SER A 110 3.82 16.79 -16.20
N GLN A 111 2.54 16.85 -16.52
CA GLN A 111 1.55 17.59 -15.75
C GLN A 111 0.55 16.61 -15.15
N TRP A 112 0.35 16.71 -13.84
CA TRP A 112 -0.63 15.90 -13.12
C TRP A 112 -1.96 16.65 -13.06
N ILE A 113 -2.97 16.10 -13.72
CA ILE A 113 -4.30 16.70 -13.82
C ILE A 113 -5.24 15.97 -12.88
N ARG A 114 -6.01 16.75 -12.11
CA ARG A 114 -7.09 16.23 -11.27
C ARG A 114 -8.26 15.79 -12.16
N ARG A 115 -8.50 14.49 -12.27
CA ARG A 115 -9.61 13.94 -13.06
C ARG A 115 -10.93 13.97 -12.30
N THR A 116 -10.91 13.60 -11.03
CA THR A 116 -12.14 13.57 -10.23
C THR A 116 -11.88 13.79 -8.74
N ILE A 117 -12.93 14.18 -8.02
CA ILE A 117 -12.97 14.24 -6.55
C ILE A 117 -14.19 13.45 -6.11
N ILE A 118 -13.94 12.34 -5.45
CA ILE A 118 -14.97 11.50 -4.83
C ILE A 118 -15.16 12.03 -3.40
N SER A 119 -16.32 12.63 -3.14
CA SER A 119 -16.65 13.36 -1.89
C SER A 119 -17.89 12.82 -1.18
N ASP A 120 -18.33 11.63 -1.55
CA ASP A 120 -19.49 10.96 -0.96
C ASP A 120 -19.22 10.44 0.47
N ASN A 121 -17.96 10.30 0.89
CA ASN A 121 -17.57 9.79 2.21
C ASN A 121 -18.08 10.67 3.34
N ARG A 122 -18.79 10.06 4.28
CA ARG A 122 -19.37 10.75 5.45
C ARG A 122 -18.34 11.07 6.53
N SER A 123 -17.16 10.44 6.45
CA SER A 123 -16.07 10.58 7.41
C SER A 123 -14.71 10.41 6.73
N ASP A 124 -13.66 10.65 7.49
CA ASP A 124 -12.27 10.59 7.08
C ASP A 124 -11.93 9.22 6.45
N VAL A 125 -11.21 9.24 5.32
CA VAL A 125 -10.83 8.03 4.58
C VAL A 125 -9.46 7.55 5.05
N THR A 126 -9.40 6.32 5.55
CA THR A 126 -8.23 5.76 6.25
C THR A 126 -7.39 4.82 5.38
N ASP A 127 -7.95 4.29 4.30
CA ASP A 127 -7.19 3.53 3.31
C ASP A 127 -7.92 3.46 1.98
N ILE A 128 -7.15 3.25 0.91
CA ILE A 128 -7.65 3.03 -0.43
C ILE A 128 -6.84 1.94 -1.12
N CYS A 129 -7.48 1.17 -2.00
CA CYS A 129 -6.84 0.10 -2.75
C CYS A 129 -7.52 -0.11 -4.10
N PHE A 130 -6.75 -0.05 -5.19
CA PHE A 130 -7.25 -0.39 -6.53
C PHE A 130 -7.53 -1.89 -6.64
N SER A 131 -8.54 -2.23 -7.42
CA SER A 131 -8.84 -3.61 -7.78
C SER A 131 -7.74 -4.21 -8.68
N PRO A 132 -7.68 -5.55 -8.78
CA PRO A 132 -6.92 -6.21 -9.83
C PRO A 132 -7.39 -5.74 -11.22
N ARG A 133 -6.45 -5.61 -12.16
CA ARG A 133 -6.72 -5.11 -13.54
C ARG A 133 -7.83 -5.85 -14.28
N HIS A 134 -8.03 -7.14 -14.00
CA HIS A 134 -9.03 -7.96 -14.69
C HIS A 134 -10.47 -7.68 -14.24
N LEU A 135 -10.66 -6.93 -13.15
CA LEU A 135 -11.95 -6.41 -12.71
C LEU A 135 -12.20 -4.98 -13.22
N GLY A 136 -11.37 -4.49 -14.14
CA GLY A 136 -11.42 -3.11 -14.61
C GLY A 136 -10.83 -2.10 -13.63
N LEU A 137 -11.11 -0.82 -13.87
CA LEU A 137 -10.62 0.29 -13.05
C LEU A 137 -11.60 0.53 -11.89
N SER A 138 -11.39 -0.20 -10.79
CA SER A 138 -12.17 -0.05 -9.56
C SER A 138 -11.29 0.27 -8.35
N LEU A 139 -11.89 0.88 -7.33
CA LEU A 139 -11.22 1.34 -6.12
C LEU A 139 -12.06 1.00 -4.90
N ALA A 140 -11.48 0.30 -3.93
CA ALA A 140 -12.05 0.19 -2.60
C ALA A 140 -11.48 1.29 -1.70
N SER A 141 -12.32 1.81 -0.82
CA SER A 141 -11.94 2.74 0.25
C SER A 141 -12.54 2.27 1.57
N CYS A 142 -11.89 2.61 2.68
CA CYS A 142 -12.46 2.42 4.01
C CYS A 142 -12.33 3.69 4.85
N ASN A 143 -13.19 3.82 5.85
CA ASN A 143 -13.30 5.07 6.61
C ASN A 143 -13.42 4.84 8.12
N VAL A 144 -13.40 5.96 8.85
CA VAL A 144 -13.42 5.96 10.33
C VAL A 144 -14.72 5.44 10.93
N LEU A 145 -15.81 5.42 10.18
CA LEU A 145 -17.12 4.90 10.62
C LEU A 145 -17.30 3.41 10.31
N GLY A 146 -16.26 2.75 9.80
CA GLY A 146 -16.29 1.31 9.56
C GLY A 146 -16.97 0.90 8.26
N ALA A 147 -17.27 1.86 7.39
CA ALA A 147 -17.83 1.60 6.07
C ALA A 147 -16.71 1.37 5.05
N VAL A 148 -16.98 0.50 4.09
CA VAL A 148 -16.14 0.18 2.94
C VAL A 148 -16.93 0.49 1.70
N ARG A 149 -16.33 1.25 0.79
CA ARG A 149 -16.99 1.67 -0.45
C ARG A 149 -16.18 1.28 -1.65
N ILE A 150 -16.88 0.77 -2.66
CA ILE A 150 -16.30 0.31 -3.91
C ILE A 150 -16.80 1.21 -5.02
N TYR A 151 -15.86 1.87 -5.69
CA TYR A 151 -16.11 2.72 -6.84
C TYR A 151 -15.58 2.05 -8.10
N GLU A 152 -16.26 2.28 -9.22
CA GLU A 152 -15.84 1.80 -10.53
C GLU A 152 -15.86 2.96 -11.52
N ALA A 153 -14.80 3.09 -12.31
CA ALA A 153 -14.77 3.98 -13.45
C ALA A 153 -15.36 3.25 -14.67
N PRO A 154 -16.55 3.63 -15.16
CA PRO A 154 -17.18 2.96 -16.30
C PRO A 154 -16.40 3.19 -17.61
N ASP A 155 -15.66 4.29 -17.70
CA ASP A 155 -14.76 4.60 -18.80
C ASP A 155 -13.32 4.56 -18.28
N VAL A 156 -12.56 3.58 -18.76
CA VAL A 156 -11.14 3.42 -18.41
C VAL A 156 -10.23 4.42 -19.11
N VAL A 157 -10.72 5.05 -20.19
CA VAL A 157 -9.99 6.06 -20.97
C VAL A 157 -10.16 7.44 -20.34
N ASP A 158 -11.38 7.76 -19.90
CA ASP A 158 -11.66 8.99 -19.14
C ASP A 158 -12.02 8.69 -17.68
N ALA A 159 -10.99 8.68 -16.83
CA ALA A 159 -11.12 8.47 -15.38
C ALA A 159 -11.78 9.64 -14.61
N SER A 160 -12.55 10.50 -15.30
CA SER A 160 -13.27 11.64 -14.71
C SER A 160 -14.51 11.22 -13.91
N ARG A 161 -15.14 10.10 -14.29
CA ARG A 161 -16.35 9.58 -13.67
C ARG A 161 -16.08 8.31 -12.88
N TRP A 162 -16.54 8.29 -11.63
CA TRP A 162 -16.43 7.16 -10.72
C TRP A 162 -17.79 6.95 -10.06
N ASN A 163 -18.39 5.79 -10.28
CA ASN A 163 -19.69 5.43 -9.71
C ASN A 163 -19.48 4.66 -8.41
N LEU A 164 -20.24 5.00 -7.37
CA LEU A 164 -20.34 4.15 -6.18
C LEU A 164 -21.17 2.91 -6.52
N ILE A 165 -20.54 1.74 -6.51
CA ILE A 165 -21.20 0.46 -6.83
C ILE A 165 -21.74 -0.19 -5.55
N HIS A 166 -20.94 -0.19 -4.48
CA HIS A 166 -21.31 -0.81 -3.21
C HIS A 166 -20.84 0.00 -2.01
N GLU A 167 -21.67 0.01 -0.97
CA GLU A 167 -21.33 0.45 0.38
C GLU A 167 -21.59 -0.73 1.34
N LEU A 168 -20.55 -1.12 2.07
CA LEU A 168 -20.54 -2.27 2.98
C LEU A 168 -20.23 -1.78 4.39
N GLN A 169 -20.98 -2.24 5.40
CA GLN A 169 -20.65 -1.98 6.79
C GLN A 169 -19.74 -3.10 7.32
N ALA A 170 -18.43 -2.86 7.35
CA ALA A 170 -17.46 -3.84 7.86
C ALA A 170 -17.49 -3.91 9.39
N PHE A 171 -17.41 -2.76 10.05
CA PHE A 171 -17.41 -2.67 11.51
C PHE A 171 -18.32 -1.55 11.95
N HIS A 172 -18.85 -1.61 13.17
CA HIS A 172 -19.49 -0.43 13.79
C HIS A 172 -18.46 0.48 14.48
N THR A 173 -17.18 0.32 14.12
CA THR A 173 -15.99 0.99 14.64
C THR A 173 -15.05 1.34 13.48
N ARG A 174 -13.91 1.97 13.77
CA ARG A 174 -12.94 2.42 12.77
C ARG A 174 -12.41 1.29 11.87
N CYS A 175 -12.40 1.50 10.55
CA CYS A 175 -11.58 0.73 9.61
C CYS A 175 -10.20 1.39 9.49
N GLY A 176 -9.14 0.59 9.54
CA GLY A 176 -7.76 1.07 9.36
C GLY A 176 -7.16 0.79 7.99
N CYS A 177 -7.57 -0.32 7.35
CA CYS A 177 -6.97 -0.79 6.10
C CYS A 177 -7.90 -1.69 5.29
N VAL A 178 -7.68 -1.73 3.97
CA VAL A 178 -8.45 -2.53 3.01
C VAL A 178 -7.50 -3.10 1.94
N THR A 179 -7.73 -4.33 1.49
CA THR A 179 -6.97 -4.91 0.39
C THR A 179 -7.80 -5.89 -0.45
N TRP A 180 -7.54 -5.90 -1.74
CA TRP A 180 -8.12 -6.84 -2.69
C TRP A 180 -7.25 -8.10 -2.81
N SER A 181 -7.88 -9.25 -3.02
CA SER A 181 -7.17 -10.42 -3.56
C SER A 181 -6.84 -10.17 -5.02
N LEU A 182 -5.62 -10.55 -5.43
CA LEU A 182 -5.12 -10.36 -6.79
C LEU A 182 -5.38 -11.56 -7.72
N SER A 183 -6.04 -12.61 -7.21
CA SER A 183 -6.32 -13.81 -7.99
C SER A 183 -7.29 -13.55 -9.14
N ARG A 184 -6.98 -14.10 -10.30
CA ARG A 184 -7.87 -14.13 -11.47
C ARG A 184 -8.72 -15.42 -11.53
N MET A 185 -8.32 -16.46 -10.79
CA MET A 185 -8.94 -17.79 -10.87
C MET A 185 -10.11 -17.96 -9.90
N HIS A 186 -10.22 -17.07 -8.92
CA HIS A 186 -11.20 -17.16 -7.85
C HIS A 186 -12.16 -15.98 -7.91
N ARG A 187 -13.33 -16.15 -7.32
CA ARG A 187 -14.24 -15.03 -7.08
C ARG A 187 -13.52 -13.90 -6.33
N PRO A 188 -13.80 -12.63 -6.65
CA PRO A 188 -13.14 -11.49 -6.03
C PRO A 188 -13.30 -11.47 -4.50
N LEU A 189 -12.19 -11.25 -3.79
CA LEU A 189 -12.17 -11.12 -2.33
C LEU A 189 -11.67 -9.75 -1.90
N ILE A 190 -12.25 -9.21 -0.83
CA ILE A 190 -11.76 -8.03 -0.12
C ILE A 190 -11.59 -8.38 1.35
N ALA A 191 -10.45 -8.03 1.93
CA ALA A 191 -10.21 -8.10 3.36
C ALA A 191 -10.13 -6.69 3.94
N VAL A 192 -10.73 -6.50 5.12
CA VAL A 192 -10.85 -5.21 5.80
C VAL A 192 -10.43 -5.38 7.25
N GLY A 193 -9.60 -4.47 7.77
CA GLY A 193 -9.07 -4.51 9.12
C GLY A 193 -9.51 -3.31 9.96
N SER A 194 -9.81 -3.55 11.23
CA SER A 194 -10.14 -2.52 12.22
C SER A 194 -8.91 -2.16 13.05
N ASP A 195 -8.57 -0.86 13.09
CA ASP A 195 -7.52 -0.29 13.92
C ASP A 195 -8.04 0.20 15.29
N GLU A 196 -9.29 -0.14 15.65
CA GLU A 196 -9.85 0.19 16.97
C GLU A 196 -9.06 -0.49 18.11
N LYS A 197 -8.46 0.35 18.96
CA LYS A 197 -7.63 -0.08 20.11
C LYS A 197 -8.47 -0.77 21.18
N LYS A 198 -9.73 -0.37 21.37
CA LYS A 198 -10.57 -0.82 22.49
C LYS A 198 -11.48 -2.01 22.19
N ALA A 199 -11.34 -2.67 21.06
CA ALA A 199 -12.32 -3.67 20.64
C ALA A 199 -12.03 -5.12 21.13
N GLY A 200 -11.28 -5.34 22.21
CA GLY A 200 -10.94 -6.70 22.70
C GLY A 200 -12.13 -7.68 22.67
N GLY A 201 -11.94 -8.87 22.11
CA GLY A 201 -13.00 -9.89 21.94
C GLY A 201 -14.01 -9.64 20.79
N LYS A 202 -13.86 -8.57 20.01
CA LYS A 202 -14.69 -8.29 18.83
C LYS A 202 -13.98 -8.65 17.53
N GLU A 203 -14.78 -8.82 16.47
CA GLU A 203 -14.30 -8.97 15.10
C GLU A 203 -13.33 -7.83 14.75
N ARG A 204 -12.18 -8.18 14.16
CA ARG A 204 -11.15 -7.22 13.74
C ARG A 204 -10.83 -7.28 12.27
N VAL A 205 -11.00 -8.44 11.65
CA VAL A 205 -10.85 -8.60 10.21
C VAL A 205 -12.13 -9.19 9.69
N VAL A 206 -12.63 -8.62 8.61
CA VAL A 206 -13.77 -9.15 7.88
C VAL A 206 -13.32 -9.39 6.45
N ILE A 207 -13.76 -10.52 5.88
CA ILE A 207 -13.50 -10.88 4.51
C ILE A 207 -14.82 -10.97 3.76
N TYR A 208 -14.86 -10.29 2.63
CA TYR A 208 -15.99 -10.26 1.72
C TYR A 208 -15.66 -11.00 0.43
N GLU A 209 -16.66 -11.70 -0.11
CA GLU A 209 -16.65 -12.33 -1.41
C GLU A 209 -17.66 -11.62 -2.31
N ASN A 210 -17.29 -11.36 -3.56
CA ASN A 210 -18.25 -10.94 -4.58
C ASN A 210 -18.96 -12.17 -5.15
N ILE A 211 -20.29 -12.18 -5.06
CA ILE A 211 -21.14 -13.19 -5.67
C ILE A 211 -21.78 -12.58 -6.91
N ASP A 212 -21.25 -12.92 -8.08
CA ASP A 212 -21.69 -12.36 -9.37
C ASP A 212 -23.17 -12.61 -9.64
N GLY A 213 -23.69 -13.80 -9.29
CA GLY A 213 -25.11 -14.14 -9.43
C GLY A 213 -26.05 -13.25 -8.62
N LEU A 214 -25.57 -12.70 -7.51
CA LEU A 214 -26.33 -11.77 -6.66
C LEU A 214 -25.97 -10.30 -6.91
N ARG A 215 -24.89 -10.04 -7.67
CA ARG A 215 -24.26 -8.72 -7.84
C ARG A 215 -24.06 -8.01 -6.50
N LYS A 216 -23.57 -8.75 -5.50
CA LYS A 216 -23.42 -8.29 -4.13
C LYS A 216 -22.17 -8.86 -3.50
N TRP A 217 -21.55 -8.05 -2.66
CA TRP A 217 -20.54 -8.51 -1.72
C TRP A 217 -21.19 -9.06 -0.47
N GLN A 218 -20.77 -10.25 -0.07
CA GLN A 218 -21.24 -10.90 1.15
C GLN A 218 -20.07 -11.21 2.07
N ARG A 219 -20.32 -11.09 3.37
CA ARG A 219 -19.34 -11.41 4.41
C ARG A 219 -19.21 -12.94 4.51
N ILE A 220 -18.02 -13.47 4.21
CA ILE A 220 -17.74 -14.91 4.31
C ILE A 220 -17.06 -15.29 5.62
N HIS A 221 -16.32 -14.37 6.22
CA HIS A 221 -15.55 -14.67 7.43
C HIS A 221 -15.27 -13.44 8.28
N SER A 222 -15.11 -13.68 9.58
CA SER A 222 -14.69 -12.69 10.56
C SER A 222 -13.61 -13.29 11.47
N LEU A 223 -12.47 -12.61 11.61
CA LEU A 223 -11.43 -13.01 12.57
C LEU A 223 -11.53 -12.18 13.84
N VAL A 224 -11.52 -12.87 14.97
CA VAL A 224 -11.38 -12.30 16.31
C VAL A 224 -9.95 -12.58 16.79
N PHE A 225 -9.33 -11.60 17.42
CA PHE A 225 -7.99 -11.73 17.99
C PHE A 225 -8.09 -11.63 19.51
N ASP A 226 -7.36 -12.52 20.20
CA ASP A 226 -7.35 -12.55 21.67
C ASP A 226 -6.72 -11.29 22.26
N MET A 227 -5.65 -10.80 21.62
CA MET A 227 -4.94 -9.60 22.05
C MET A 227 -5.58 -8.34 21.47
N PRO A 228 -5.77 -7.27 22.28
CA PRO A 228 -6.37 -6.01 21.85
C PRO A 228 -5.38 -5.13 21.08
N CYS A 229 -4.71 -5.69 20.07
CA CYS A 229 -3.85 -4.94 19.17
C CYS A 229 -4.67 -4.34 18.02
N PRO A 230 -4.41 -3.09 17.61
CA PRO A 230 -5.03 -2.53 16.42
C PRO A 230 -4.44 -3.20 15.17
N ILE A 231 -5.26 -3.37 14.13
CA ILE A 231 -4.77 -3.83 12.83
C ILE A 231 -4.21 -2.65 12.07
N THR A 232 -2.89 -2.65 11.88
CA THR A 232 -2.16 -1.53 11.27
C THR A 232 -2.05 -1.67 9.75
N ASP A 233 -2.00 -2.89 9.24
CA ASP A 233 -1.93 -3.20 7.80
C ASP A 233 -2.38 -4.64 7.52
N LEU A 234 -2.84 -4.90 6.29
CA LEU A 234 -3.19 -6.23 5.81
C LEU A 234 -2.99 -6.34 4.30
N LYS A 235 -2.47 -7.48 3.84
CA LYS A 235 -2.16 -7.73 2.41
C LYS A 235 -2.43 -9.18 2.04
N PHE A 236 -3.17 -9.39 0.95
CA PHE A 236 -3.16 -10.69 0.28
C PHE A 236 -1.79 -10.92 -0.37
N SER A 237 -1.37 -12.18 -0.40
CA SER A 237 -0.27 -12.61 -1.26
C SER A 237 -0.62 -12.28 -2.72
N PRO A 238 0.33 -11.72 -3.50
CA PRO A 238 0.09 -11.42 -4.91
C PRO A 238 -0.08 -12.67 -5.77
N ILE A 239 0.42 -13.81 -5.30
CA ILE A 239 0.18 -15.11 -5.91
C ILE A 239 -0.83 -15.88 -5.06
N SER A 240 -1.88 -16.35 -5.72
CA SER A 240 -2.80 -17.37 -5.19
C SER A 240 -2.45 -18.73 -5.79
N MET A 241 -2.53 -19.79 -5.00
CA MET A 241 -2.53 -21.16 -5.50
C MET A 241 -3.92 -21.50 -6.06
N VAL A 242 -4.10 -22.68 -6.65
CA VAL A 242 -5.39 -23.11 -7.22
C VAL A 242 -6.47 -23.33 -6.15
N ASP A 243 -6.06 -23.73 -4.95
CA ASP A 243 -6.96 -24.10 -3.86
C ASP A 243 -6.77 -23.23 -2.61
N SER A 244 -5.94 -22.18 -2.70
CA SER A 244 -5.61 -21.39 -1.53
C SER A 244 -5.06 -19.99 -1.83
N HIS A 245 -5.30 -19.08 -0.89
CA HIS A 245 -4.64 -17.77 -0.80
C HIS A 245 -3.92 -17.63 0.52
N GLN A 246 -2.99 -16.69 0.58
CA GLN A 246 -2.43 -16.24 1.85
C GLN A 246 -2.81 -14.79 2.13
N LEU A 247 -3.07 -14.50 3.39
CA LEU A 247 -3.36 -13.16 3.90
C LEU A 247 -2.44 -12.89 5.10
N ALA A 248 -1.61 -11.84 4.98
CA ALA A 248 -0.79 -11.34 6.07
C ALA A 248 -1.48 -10.16 6.77
N ILE A 249 -1.43 -10.15 8.10
CA ILE A 249 -2.16 -9.20 8.95
C ILE A 249 -1.22 -8.69 10.05
N ALA A 250 -1.01 -7.39 10.14
CA ALA A 250 -0.22 -6.77 11.21
C ALA A 250 -1.13 -6.41 12.37
N SER A 251 -0.99 -7.13 13.48
CA SER A 251 -1.77 -6.91 14.71
C SER A 251 -0.90 -7.20 15.92
N GLY A 252 -0.01 -6.27 16.26
CA GLY A 252 1.10 -6.56 17.17
C GLY A 252 2.21 -7.28 16.41
N ASP A 253 2.13 -8.60 16.24
CA ASP A 253 3.03 -9.32 15.33
C ASP A 253 2.35 -9.52 13.95
N VAL A 254 3.05 -10.13 13.00
CA VAL A 254 2.52 -10.42 11.67
C VAL A 254 1.91 -11.81 11.66
N HIS A 255 0.59 -11.89 11.55
CA HIS A 255 -0.13 -13.14 11.42
C HIS A 255 -0.29 -13.50 9.95
N VAL A 256 0.11 -14.71 9.56
CA VAL A 256 -0.10 -15.24 8.21
C VAL A 256 -1.19 -16.29 8.26
N PHE A 257 -2.25 -16.07 7.49
CA PHE A 257 -3.37 -16.98 7.34
C PHE A 257 -3.35 -17.61 5.95
N ASN A 258 -3.64 -18.91 5.89
CA ASN A 258 -3.97 -19.61 4.66
C ASN A 258 -5.49 -19.72 4.55
N ILE A 259 -6.01 -19.35 3.40
CA ILE A 259 -7.42 -19.31 3.06
C ILE A 259 -7.64 -20.37 2.01
N LYS A 260 -8.18 -21.53 2.39
CA LYS A 260 -8.49 -22.59 1.45
C LYS A 260 -9.74 -22.20 0.67
N VAL A 261 -9.64 -22.29 -0.65
CA VAL A 261 -10.70 -21.95 -1.59
C VAL A 261 -11.44 -23.24 -1.98
N PRO A 262 -12.76 -23.33 -1.77
CA PRO A 262 -13.53 -24.46 -2.25
C PRO A 262 -13.68 -24.38 -3.77
N ARG A 263 -13.89 -25.52 -4.42
CA ARG A 263 -14.06 -25.59 -5.88
C ARG A 263 -15.17 -24.68 -6.41
N THR A 264 -16.24 -24.51 -5.65
CA THR A 264 -17.37 -23.64 -6.01
C THR A 264 -17.00 -22.17 -6.15
N ALA A 265 -15.88 -21.73 -5.57
CA ALA A 265 -15.38 -20.36 -5.69
C ALA A 265 -14.31 -20.18 -6.79
N ILE A 266 -13.92 -21.26 -7.46
CA ILE A 266 -13.04 -21.23 -8.63
C ILE A 266 -13.92 -20.84 -9.84
N LEU A 267 -13.48 -19.85 -10.61
CA LEU A 267 -14.18 -19.42 -11.81
C LEU A 267 -13.95 -20.45 -12.91
N GLU A 268 -15.02 -21.11 -13.37
CA GLU A 268 -14.98 -22.02 -14.51
C GLU A 268 -15.10 -21.23 -15.83
N GLU A 269 -14.33 -21.60 -16.86
CA GLU A 269 -14.36 -20.91 -18.17
C GLU A 269 -15.70 -21.12 -18.90
N ASP A 270 -16.41 -22.22 -18.62
CA ASP A 270 -17.55 -22.68 -19.40
C ASP A 270 -18.91 -22.09 -19.01
N GLY A 271 -18.93 -20.96 -18.29
CA GLY A 271 -20.16 -20.17 -18.07
C GLY A 271 -21.30 -20.92 -17.36
N VAL A 272 -20.98 -22.00 -16.65
CA VAL A 272 -21.94 -22.83 -15.92
C VAL A 272 -22.35 -22.11 -14.63
N ASP A 273 -23.66 -21.86 -14.51
CA ASP A 273 -24.42 -21.26 -13.40
C ASP A 273 -23.68 -20.22 -12.55
N ASN A 274 -24.03 -18.94 -12.73
CA ASN A 274 -23.67 -17.85 -11.81
C ASN A 274 -24.10 -18.22 -10.38
N PRO A 275 -23.17 -18.64 -9.52
CA PRO A 275 -23.53 -19.24 -8.25
C PRO A 275 -24.09 -18.15 -7.34
N ILE A 276 -25.18 -18.47 -6.65
CA ILE A 276 -25.83 -17.57 -5.68
C ILE A 276 -25.48 -17.89 -4.23
N HIS A 277 -24.78 -19.01 -4.01
CA HIS A 277 -24.40 -19.50 -2.68
C HIS A 277 -22.98 -19.06 -2.32
N LEU A 278 -22.79 -18.76 -1.03
CA LEU A 278 -21.48 -18.51 -0.44
C LEU A 278 -20.61 -19.76 -0.56
N ALA A 279 -19.36 -19.55 -0.91
CA ALA A 279 -18.36 -20.60 -0.85
C ALA A 279 -17.94 -20.87 0.61
N ASP A 280 -17.78 -22.13 0.96
CA ASP A 280 -17.31 -22.56 2.29
C ASP A 280 -15.77 -22.49 2.36
N TYR A 281 -15.24 -21.30 2.62
CA TYR A 281 -13.81 -21.06 2.77
C TYR A 281 -13.31 -21.52 4.15
N SER A 282 -12.15 -22.18 4.20
CA SER A 282 -11.51 -22.52 5.48
C SER A 282 -10.31 -21.61 5.76
N PHE A 283 -10.28 -21.00 6.94
CA PHE A 283 -9.23 -20.08 7.36
C PHE A 283 -8.36 -20.70 8.44
N GLN A 284 -7.06 -20.79 8.20
CA GLN A 284 -6.11 -21.35 9.17
C GLN A 284 -4.92 -20.41 9.34
N ARG A 285 -4.58 -20.06 10.58
CA ARG A 285 -3.33 -19.35 10.87
C ARG A 285 -2.15 -20.32 10.67
N VAL A 286 -1.26 -19.99 9.75
CA VAL A 286 -0.12 -20.84 9.39
C VAL A 286 1.19 -20.37 10.01
N ALA A 287 1.30 -19.07 10.29
CA ALA A 287 2.47 -18.54 10.98
C ALA A 287 2.12 -17.32 11.84
N LEU A 288 2.91 -17.13 12.88
CA LEU A 288 3.00 -15.89 13.66
C LEU A 288 4.45 -15.41 13.53
N LEU A 289 4.66 -14.37 12.75
CA LEU A 289 5.97 -13.83 12.44
C LEU A 289 6.19 -12.59 13.30
N GLY A 290 7.06 -12.71 14.28
CA GLY A 290 7.40 -11.59 15.13
C GLY A 290 7.97 -12.04 16.46
N ASP A 291 8.52 -11.05 17.17
CA ASP A 291 9.20 -11.18 18.44
C ASP A 291 8.56 -10.19 19.43
N GLN A 292 7.22 -10.12 19.47
CA GLN A 292 6.42 -9.15 20.24
C GLN A 292 6.69 -7.68 19.90
N ARG A 293 6.97 -7.41 18.62
CA ARG A 293 7.30 -6.06 18.14
C ARG A 293 6.20 -5.59 17.21
N LYS A 294 5.50 -4.54 17.66
CA LYS A 294 4.33 -3.93 17.02
C LYS A 294 4.59 -3.56 15.56
N ALA A 295 4.21 -4.47 14.66
CA ALA A 295 4.21 -4.32 13.22
C ALA A 295 3.29 -3.18 12.80
N TRP A 296 3.75 -2.39 11.82
CA TRP A 296 3.08 -1.18 11.34
C TRP A 296 2.66 -1.27 9.86
N ARG A 297 3.58 -1.68 8.98
CA ARG A 297 3.29 -1.93 7.57
C ARG A 297 3.82 -3.28 7.16
N ILE A 298 3.09 -3.95 6.28
CA ILE A 298 3.48 -5.24 5.70
C ILE A 298 3.49 -5.10 4.19
N ARG A 299 4.48 -5.71 3.53
CA ARG A 299 4.44 -5.96 2.09
C ARG A 299 4.94 -7.35 1.75
N TYR A 300 4.29 -7.96 0.76
CA TYR A 300 4.84 -9.09 0.04
C TYR A 300 5.80 -8.60 -1.06
N ASN A 301 6.80 -9.42 -1.39
CA ASN A 301 7.48 -9.30 -2.68
C ASN A 301 6.53 -9.71 -3.83
N LEU A 302 6.93 -9.43 -5.08
CA LEU A 302 6.09 -9.67 -6.26
C LEU A 302 5.61 -11.12 -6.42
N ILE A 303 6.35 -12.09 -5.90
CA ILE A 303 6.07 -13.53 -6.04
C ILE A 303 5.37 -14.08 -4.77
N GLY A 304 5.17 -13.27 -3.73
CA GLY A 304 4.54 -13.70 -2.47
C GLY A 304 5.41 -14.60 -1.57
N SER A 305 6.68 -14.83 -1.92
CA SER A 305 7.60 -15.71 -1.17
C SER A 305 8.33 -15.02 -0.02
N VAL A 306 8.32 -13.69 0.03
CA VAL A 306 8.94 -12.89 1.10
C VAL A 306 7.93 -11.90 1.64
N ILE A 307 7.83 -11.82 2.96
CA ILE A 307 7.08 -10.80 3.67
C ILE A 307 8.08 -9.87 4.35
N THR A 308 7.89 -8.57 4.20
CA THR A 308 8.63 -7.54 4.91
C THR A 308 7.68 -6.79 5.81
N SER A 309 8.06 -6.58 7.07
CA SER A 309 7.33 -5.76 8.03
C SER A 309 8.22 -4.67 8.59
N THR A 310 7.66 -3.48 8.73
CA THR A 310 8.23 -2.43 9.58
C THR A 310 7.55 -2.43 10.94
N SER A 311 8.26 -2.01 11.97
CA SER A 311 7.77 -1.98 13.35
C SER A 311 7.93 -0.57 13.92
N LEU A 312 7.20 -0.26 15.00
CA LEU A 312 7.23 1.06 15.65
C LEU A 312 8.58 1.40 16.31
N ASP A 313 9.44 0.41 16.54
CA ASP A 313 10.79 0.57 17.11
C ASP A 313 11.85 0.93 16.06
N GLY A 314 11.46 1.18 14.81
CA GLY A 314 12.38 1.47 13.72
C GLY A 314 12.98 0.24 13.05
N THR A 315 12.63 -0.97 13.47
CA THR A 315 13.15 -2.19 12.84
C THR A 315 12.37 -2.62 11.60
N LEU A 316 13.10 -2.99 10.55
CA LEU A 316 12.59 -3.64 9.37
C LEU A 316 13.01 -5.11 9.39
N ARG A 317 12.02 -6.00 9.32
CA ARG A 317 12.22 -7.44 9.36
C ARG A 317 11.69 -8.07 8.07
N SER A 318 12.38 -9.08 7.58
CA SER A 318 11.92 -9.87 6.43
C SER A 318 11.87 -11.35 6.78
N TRP A 319 10.88 -12.05 6.24
CA TRP A 319 10.71 -13.50 6.38
C TRP A 319 10.54 -14.10 5.00
N LYS A 320 11.18 -15.24 4.76
CA LYS A 320 11.06 -16.01 3.53
C LYS A 320 10.29 -17.29 3.79
N SER A 321 9.37 -17.60 2.89
CA SER A 321 8.72 -18.91 2.87
C SER A 321 9.69 -19.94 2.29
N LEU A 322 9.98 -21.00 3.05
CA LEU A 322 10.85 -22.10 2.58
C LEU A 322 10.05 -23.13 1.79
N PHE A 323 8.91 -23.51 2.35
CA PHE A 323 7.93 -24.44 1.79
C PHE A 323 6.54 -24.03 2.27
N VAL A 324 5.51 -24.71 1.76
CA VAL A 324 4.10 -24.41 2.05
C VAL A 324 3.92 -24.20 3.56
N ASN A 325 3.46 -23.00 3.92
CA ASN A 325 3.11 -22.60 5.28
C ASN A 325 4.26 -22.52 6.31
N GLN A 326 5.52 -22.61 5.88
CA GLN A 326 6.67 -22.39 6.77
C GLN A 326 7.47 -21.14 6.38
N TRP A 327 7.70 -20.30 7.37
CA TRP A 327 8.34 -19.00 7.25
C TRP A 327 9.53 -18.91 8.18
N VAL A 328 10.65 -18.43 7.67
CA VAL A 328 11.89 -18.22 8.44
C VAL A 328 12.31 -16.76 8.31
N LYS A 329 12.76 -16.16 9.42
CA LYS A 329 13.32 -14.81 9.44
C LYS A 329 14.57 -14.78 8.57
N LEU A 330 14.54 -13.93 7.53
CA LEU A 330 15.61 -13.80 6.54
C LEU A 330 16.58 -12.68 6.93
N SER A 331 16.06 -11.54 7.38
CA SER A 331 16.88 -10.41 7.82
C SER A 331 16.16 -9.54 8.84
N GLU A 332 16.95 -8.81 9.61
CA GLU A 332 16.53 -7.69 10.46
C GLU A 332 17.49 -6.53 10.21
N MET A 333 16.94 -5.33 10.06
CA MET A 333 17.68 -4.10 9.87
C MET A 333 17.13 -3.08 10.87
N ASN A 334 17.99 -2.45 11.66
CA ASN A 334 17.61 -1.32 12.50
C ASN A 334 18.04 -0.02 11.80
N VAL A 335 17.23 1.04 11.94
CA VAL A 335 17.58 2.38 11.48
C VAL A 335 18.80 2.91 12.24
N ASP A 336 18.95 2.55 13.51
CA ASP A 336 20.09 2.98 14.33
C ASP A 336 21.43 2.38 13.86
N ASP A 337 21.41 1.28 13.09
CA ASP A 337 22.62 0.69 12.52
C ASP A 337 23.21 1.57 11.40
N TYR A 338 22.43 2.53 10.86
CA TYR A 338 22.92 3.51 9.91
C TYR A 338 23.53 4.70 10.63
N VAL A 339 24.84 4.63 10.86
CA VAL A 339 25.66 5.79 11.28
C VAL A 339 26.20 6.46 10.02
N PRO A 340 25.75 7.68 9.67
CA PRO A 340 26.30 8.40 8.53
C PRO A 340 27.78 8.70 8.79
N THR A 341 28.60 8.47 7.78
CA THR A 341 30.01 8.87 7.76
C THR A 341 30.14 10.38 7.93
N ALA A 342 31.28 10.85 8.47
CA ALA A 342 31.54 12.27 8.65
C ALA A 342 31.37 13.08 7.34
N ASP A 343 31.74 12.48 6.20
CA ASP A 343 31.56 13.07 4.87
C ASP A 343 30.07 13.22 4.49
N GLU A 344 29.23 12.24 4.81
CA GLU A 344 27.78 12.35 4.61
C GLU A 344 27.18 13.44 5.49
N VAL A 345 27.61 13.54 6.76
CA VAL A 345 27.17 14.62 7.65
C VAL A 345 27.59 15.97 7.09
N HIS A 346 28.83 16.12 6.62
CA HIS A 346 29.30 17.35 5.98
C HIS A 346 28.48 17.73 4.76
N LYS A 347 28.21 16.79 3.85
CA LYS A 347 27.36 17.04 2.67
C LYS A 347 25.92 17.43 3.05
N ILE A 348 25.35 16.83 4.11
CA ILE A 348 24.01 17.16 4.60
C ILE A 348 23.97 18.58 5.18
N VAL A 349 25.00 18.99 5.91
CA VAL A 349 25.11 20.33 6.48
C VAL A 349 25.31 21.35 5.37
N GLU A 350 26.25 21.11 4.44
CA GLU A 350 26.48 21.97 3.26
C GLU A 350 25.22 22.16 2.41
N ALA A 351 24.41 21.11 2.22
CA ALA A 351 23.16 21.20 1.45
C ALA A 351 22.06 22.01 2.16
N LYS A 352 22.17 22.28 3.46
CA LYS A 352 21.17 23.01 4.27
C LYS A 352 21.54 24.46 4.57
N THR A 353 22.80 24.85 4.37
CA THR A 353 23.28 26.21 4.69
C THR A 353 23.96 26.84 3.49
N THR A 354 23.49 28.02 3.07
CA THR A 354 24.16 28.87 2.06
C THR A 354 25.37 29.65 2.62
N GLU A 355 25.68 29.47 3.90
CA GLU A 355 26.82 30.13 4.56
C GLU A 355 28.06 29.22 4.52
N ARG A 356 29.21 29.79 4.11
CA ARG A 356 30.52 29.12 4.19
C ARG A 356 30.80 28.74 5.65
N LEU A 357 30.77 27.44 5.97
CA LEU A 357 31.18 26.95 7.29
C LEU A 357 32.69 27.20 7.51
N PRO A 358 33.11 27.53 8.74
CA PRO A 358 34.52 27.76 9.04
C PRO A 358 35.30 26.44 8.91
N SER A 359 36.50 26.49 8.34
CA SER A 359 37.39 25.35 8.06
C SER A 359 38.01 24.69 9.29
N GLN A 360 37.43 24.86 10.48
CA GLN A 360 37.94 24.36 11.76
C GLN A 360 36.80 23.84 12.63
N LEU A 361 36.24 22.68 12.27
CA LEU A 361 35.41 21.88 13.16
C LEU A 361 35.96 20.44 13.19
N ASP A 362 37.26 20.33 13.36
CA ASP A 362 37.92 19.06 13.67
C ASP A 362 38.05 18.93 15.20
N LYS A 363 37.55 17.81 15.74
CA LYS A 363 37.95 17.14 17.00
C LYS A 363 37.03 17.14 18.23
N VAL A 364 35.82 17.68 18.21
CA VAL A 364 34.95 17.54 19.40
C VAL A 364 33.55 17.17 18.95
N TYR A 365 33.01 16.08 19.49
CA TYR A 365 31.69 15.48 19.21
C TYR A 365 31.63 14.49 18.03
N PHE A 366 32.35 13.37 18.16
CA PHE A 366 31.92 12.06 17.67
C PHE A 366 32.06 11.06 18.81
#